data_AF-A0A2C9PF99-F1
#
_entry.id   AF-A0A2C9PF99-F1
#
_cell.length_a   1.000
_cell.length_b   1.000
_cell.length_c   1.000
_cell.angle_alpha   90.00
_cell.angle_beta   90.00
_cell.angle_gamma   90.00
#
_symmetry.space_group_name_H-M   'P 1'
#
loop_
_entity.id
_entity.type
_entity.pdbx_description
1 polymer ?
#
loop_
_entity_poly.entity_id
_entity_poly.type
_entity_poly.pdbx_seq_one_letter_code
_entity_poly.pdbx_strand_id
1 'polypeptide(L)'
;MFSNLRLFINSFLVMANTAVTAFVVCTFSIIKLLLPLKFVQTLMTSLSNKQMWLWATINLWLLNLNNNIEWDVEGGDDLTPDQWYMLLSNHLSWADIVIITSVMKNRMPMCKFLLKQSLLYVPFVGLACWGLDMPFMKRHSQAYLVKHPERRNDDFNAIRKACKKFEHVPTTMISFVEGTRYSEEKLATVKTPYRHLLKPKTGGVAFTLNAMNHLLDGVVDITLAYPENREDPFNDLLKGKLTKVVVKIDVYQMDENLNGDYFNDKVFKRRFHNWLNDVWKRKDEKLEAIYSQS
;
A
#
# COMPACT_ATOMS: atom_id res chain seq x y z
N MET A 1 5.73 -30.65 13.69
CA MET A 1 6.78 -30.89 12.68
C MET A 1 6.40 -30.37 11.29
N PHE A 2 5.27 -30.79 10.72
CA PHE A 2 4.83 -30.33 9.37
C PHE A 2 4.63 -28.82 9.22
N SER A 3 4.08 -28.15 10.24
CA SER A 3 3.88 -26.68 10.19
C SER A 3 5.19 -25.90 10.11
N ASN A 4 6.25 -26.36 10.81
CA ASN A 4 7.57 -25.72 10.75
C ASN A 4 8.27 -26.00 9.41
N LEU A 5 8.06 -27.19 8.84
CA LEU A 5 8.56 -27.51 7.50
C LEU A 5 7.87 -26.66 6.42
N ARG A 6 6.54 -26.51 6.49
CA ARG A 6 5.79 -25.59 5.61
C ARG A 6 6.30 -24.17 5.75
N LEU A 7 6.43 -23.67 6.99
CA LEU A 7 6.99 -22.35 7.25
C LEU A 7 8.34 -22.16 6.55
N PHE A 8 9.27 -23.11 6.70
CA PHE A 8 10.59 -23.03 6.07
C PHE A 8 10.51 -23.03 4.53
N ILE A 9 9.78 -23.98 3.95
CA ILE A 9 9.63 -24.11 2.49
C ILE A 9 8.97 -22.87 1.91
N ASN A 10 7.85 -22.41 2.46
CA ASN A 10 7.13 -21.24 1.93
C ASN A 10 7.92 -19.96 2.12
N SER A 11 8.61 -19.79 3.26
CA SER A 11 9.50 -18.66 3.45
C SER A 11 10.60 -18.66 2.39
N PHE A 12 11.21 -19.81 2.11
CA PHE A 12 12.21 -19.94 1.06
C PHE A 12 11.65 -19.61 -0.32
N LEU A 13 10.49 -20.14 -0.70
CA LEU A 13 9.86 -19.89 -2.00
C LEU A 13 9.50 -18.42 -2.19
N VAL A 14 8.91 -17.78 -1.17
CA VAL A 14 8.56 -16.35 -1.21
C VAL A 14 9.81 -15.48 -1.27
N MET A 15 10.85 -15.82 -0.49
CA MET A 15 12.14 -15.11 -0.55
C MET A 15 12.81 -15.28 -1.91
N ALA A 16 12.81 -16.48 -2.49
CA ALA A 16 13.37 -16.74 -3.81
C ALA A 16 12.62 -15.97 -4.90
N ASN A 17 11.29 -16.00 -4.92
CA ASN A 17 10.45 -15.22 -5.84
C ASN A 17 10.74 -13.71 -5.71
N THR A 18 10.85 -13.23 -4.48
CA THR A 18 11.16 -11.81 -4.20
C THR A 18 12.58 -11.44 -4.64
N ALA A 19 13.57 -12.31 -4.41
CA ALA A 19 14.96 -12.08 -4.81
C ALA A 19 15.12 -12.06 -6.34
N VAL A 20 14.51 -13.00 -7.05
CA VAL A 20 14.49 -13.03 -8.52
C VAL A 20 13.83 -11.77 -9.07
N THR A 21 12.69 -11.38 -8.50
CA THR A 21 11.98 -10.15 -8.86
C THR A 21 12.85 -8.91 -8.63
N ALA A 22 13.47 -8.80 -7.45
CA ALA A 22 14.34 -7.68 -7.13
C ALA A 22 15.54 -7.62 -8.08
N PHE A 23 16.15 -8.76 -8.40
CA PHE A 23 17.26 -8.85 -9.35
C PHE A 23 16.85 -8.35 -10.74
N VAL A 24 15.75 -8.85 -11.30
CA VAL A 24 15.23 -8.44 -12.62
C VAL A 24 14.85 -6.95 -12.64
N VAL A 25 14.20 -6.45 -11.61
CA VAL A 25 13.89 -5.01 -11.51
C VAL A 25 15.17 -4.18 -11.41
N CYS A 26 16.19 -4.64 -10.66
CA CYS A 26 17.47 -3.97 -10.58
C CYS A 26 18.17 -3.89 -11.95
N THR A 27 18.11 -4.92 -12.79
CA THR A 27 18.70 -4.85 -14.13
C THR A 27 18.00 -3.81 -15.00
N PHE A 28 16.66 -3.74 -14.98
CA PHE A 28 15.90 -2.68 -15.67
C PHE A 28 16.22 -1.29 -15.12
N SER A 29 16.44 -1.17 -13.81
CA SER A 29 16.82 0.07 -13.15
C SER A 29 18.18 0.57 -13.60
N ILE A 30 19.15 -0.33 -13.76
CA ILE A 30 20.49 -0.02 -14.26
C ILE A 30 20.40 0.43 -15.73
N ILE A 31 19.62 -0.25 -16.57
CA ILE A 31 19.40 0.17 -17.96
C ILE A 31 18.79 1.58 -18.02
N LYS A 32 17.78 1.86 -17.19
CA LYS A 32 17.15 3.18 -17.06
C LYS A 32 18.14 4.27 -16.62
N LEU A 33 19.09 3.92 -15.76
CA LEU A 33 20.13 4.84 -15.28
C LEU A 33 21.19 5.12 -16.36
N LEU A 34 21.63 4.11 -17.10
CA LEU A 34 22.66 4.23 -18.13
C LEU A 34 22.15 4.87 -19.43
N LEU A 35 20.87 4.68 -19.76
CA LEU A 35 20.25 5.16 -20.99
C LEU A 35 19.08 6.11 -20.68
N PRO A 36 19.32 7.41 -20.44
CA PRO A 36 18.31 8.36 -19.97
C PRO A 36 17.34 8.84 -21.07
N LEU A 37 17.09 8.04 -22.12
CA LEU A 37 16.14 8.35 -23.20
C LEU A 37 14.69 8.12 -22.72
N LYS A 38 13.77 9.05 -23.00
CA LYS A 38 12.38 8.99 -22.51
C LYS A 38 11.67 7.67 -22.84
N PHE A 39 11.85 7.16 -24.06
CA PHE A 39 11.30 5.87 -24.48
C PHE A 39 11.85 4.70 -23.64
N VAL A 40 13.17 4.65 -23.41
CA VAL A 40 13.81 3.60 -22.59
C VAL A 40 13.32 3.67 -21.16
N GLN A 41 13.23 4.87 -20.56
CA GLN A 41 12.71 5.02 -19.20
C GLN A 41 11.28 4.50 -19.07
N THR A 42 10.41 4.82 -20.03
CA THR A 42 9.00 4.39 -20.05
C THR A 42 8.90 2.87 -20.21
N LEU A 43 9.64 2.30 -21.16
CA LEU A 43 9.67 0.85 -21.39
C LEU A 43 10.19 0.09 -20.17
N MET A 44 11.31 0.52 -19.57
CA MET A 44 11.88 -0.12 -18.38
C MET A 44 10.97 0.00 -17.16
N THR A 45 10.26 1.12 -16.97
CA THR A 45 9.23 1.25 -15.92
C THR A 45 8.07 0.29 -16.18
N SER A 46 7.58 0.19 -17.42
CA SER A 46 6.52 -0.76 -17.79
C SER A 46 6.93 -2.22 -17.56
N LEU A 47 8.16 -2.60 -17.92
CA LEU A 47 8.68 -3.94 -17.67
C LEU A 47 8.88 -4.22 -16.17
N SER A 48 9.32 -3.23 -15.40
CA SER A 48 9.42 -3.35 -13.94
C SER A 48 8.05 -3.54 -13.29
N ASN A 49 7.02 -2.82 -13.77
CA ASN A 49 5.64 -3.02 -13.33
C ASN A 49 5.12 -4.42 -13.68
N LYS A 50 5.41 -4.91 -14.90
CA LYS A 50 5.05 -6.27 -15.32
C LYS A 50 5.75 -7.34 -14.49
N GLN A 51 7.02 -7.12 -14.12
CA GLN A 51 7.76 -8.02 -13.24
C GLN A 51 7.14 -8.05 -11.83
N MET A 52 6.69 -6.93 -11.30
CA MET A 52 5.95 -6.90 -10.03
C MET A 52 4.57 -7.56 -10.13
N TRP A 53 3.88 -7.42 -11.27
CA TRP A 53 2.65 -8.17 -11.53
C TRP A 53 2.91 -9.69 -11.50
N LEU A 54 4.01 -10.15 -12.10
CA LEU A 54 4.41 -11.57 -12.07
C LEU A 54 4.74 -12.02 -10.64
N TRP A 55 5.46 -11.21 -9.86
CA TRP A 55 5.73 -11.47 -8.45
C TRP A 55 4.45 -11.68 -7.64
N ALA A 56 3.45 -10.80 -7.83
CA ALA A 56 2.15 -10.89 -7.18
C ALA A 56 1.37 -12.14 -7.65
N THR A 57 1.43 -12.48 -8.94
CA THR A 57 0.83 -13.71 -9.48
C THR A 57 1.44 -14.98 -8.88
N ILE A 58 2.76 -15.05 -8.79
CA ILE A 58 3.46 -16.19 -8.18
C ILE A 58 3.14 -16.29 -6.69
N ASN A 59 3.12 -15.16 -5.97
CA ASN A 59 2.75 -15.18 -4.56
C ASN A 59 1.31 -15.63 -4.35
N LEU A 60 0.35 -15.16 -5.14
CA LEU A 60 -1.04 -15.64 -5.07
C LEU A 60 -1.14 -17.15 -5.31
N TRP A 61 -0.40 -17.65 -6.29
CA TRP A 61 -0.34 -19.09 -6.57
C TRP A 61 0.24 -19.86 -5.38
N LEU A 62 1.36 -19.41 -4.81
CA LEU A 62 1.95 -20.02 -3.60
C LEU A 62 0.99 -19.96 -2.39
N LEU A 63 0.27 -18.85 -2.22
CA LEU A 63 -0.72 -18.68 -1.16
C LEU A 63 -1.81 -19.74 -1.23
N ASN A 64 -2.41 -19.91 -2.41
CA ASN A 64 -3.49 -20.86 -2.64
C ASN A 64 -3.01 -22.32 -2.68
N LEU A 65 -1.74 -22.56 -3.02
CA LEU A 65 -1.14 -23.90 -2.94
C LEU A 65 -0.91 -24.31 -1.48
N ASN A 66 -0.46 -23.36 -0.64
CA ASN A 66 -0.08 -23.64 0.74
C ASN A 66 -1.25 -23.61 1.73
N ASN A 67 -2.27 -22.80 1.45
CA ASN A 67 -3.39 -22.54 2.34
C ASN A 67 -4.71 -22.86 1.63
N ASN A 68 -5.70 -23.35 2.38
CA ASN A 68 -7.06 -23.50 1.89
C ASN A 68 -7.85 -22.23 2.23
N ILE A 69 -7.64 -21.16 1.45
CA ILE A 69 -8.18 -19.83 1.73
C ILE A 69 -9.57 -19.69 1.09
N GLU A 70 -10.58 -19.38 1.92
CA GLU A 70 -11.82 -18.77 1.48
C GLU A 70 -11.56 -17.28 1.20
N TRP A 71 -11.68 -16.91 -0.07
CA TRP A 71 -11.55 -15.52 -0.52
C TRP A 71 -12.94 -14.87 -0.60
N ASP A 72 -13.21 -13.91 0.28
CA ASP A 72 -14.37 -13.02 0.18
C ASP A 72 -13.89 -11.67 -0.34
N VAL A 73 -13.95 -11.47 -1.65
CA VAL A 73 -13.55 -10.22 -2.31
C VAL A 73 -14.78 -9.59 -2.95
N GLU A 74 -15.14 -8.39 -2.50
CA GLU A 74 -16.35 -7.69 -2.94
C GLU A 74 -16.03 -6.23 -3.31
N GLY A 75 -16.62 -5.78 -4.41
CA GLY A 75 -16.49 -4.42 -4.94
C GLY A 75 -15.28 -4.21 -5.84
N GLY A 76 -15.11 -2.97 -6.30
CA GLY A 76 -14.01 -2.58 -7.19
C GLY A 76 -14.13 -3.14 -8.61
N ASP A 77 -15.35 -3.33 -9.11
CA ASP A 77 -15.62 -3.85 -10.45
C ASP A 77 -15.40 -2.79 -11.54
N ASP A 78 -15.56 -1.50 -11.19
CA ASP A 78 -15.31 -0.37 -12.08
C ASP A 78 -13.82 0.03 -12.17
N LEU A 79 -12.93 -0.69 -11.47
CA LEU A 79 -11.50 -0.40 -11.47
C LEU A 79 -10.83 -0.90 -12.76
N THR A 80 -9.93 -0.09 -13.31
CA THR A 80 -9.20 -0.41 -14.53
C THR A 80 -7.69 -0.19 -14.37
N PRO A 81 -6.83 -1.01 -15.01
CA PRO A 81 -5.39 -0.82 -14.98
C PRO A 81 -4.88 0.48 -15.63
N ASP A 82 -5.73 1.18 -16.38
CA ASP A 82 -5.37 2.34 -17.20
C ASP A 82 -5.62 3.70 -16.50
N GLN A 83 -6.10 3.67 -15.26
CA GLN A 83 -6.42 4.85 -14.44
C GLN A 83 -5.49 5.00 -13.22
N TRP A 84 -5.40 6.21 -12.68
CA TRP A 84 -4.59 6.53 -11.52
C TRP A 84 -5.44 6.54 -10.25
N TYR A 85 -4.95 5.83 -9.24
CA TYR A 85 -5.68 5.71 -7.98
C TYR A 85 -4.81 6.04 -6.78
N MET A 86 -5.48 6.48 -5.72
CA MET A 86 -4.94 6.43 -4.38
C MET A 86 -5.64 5.34 -3.59
N LEU A 87 -4.89 4.36 -3.10
CA LEU A 87 -5.40 3.26 -2.30
C LEU A 87 -5.22 3.55 -0.81
N LEU A 88 -6.32 3.54 -0.06
CA LEU A 88 -6.36 3.64 1.39
C LEU A 88 -6.67 2.26 1.98
N SER A 89 -5.96 1.86 3.05
CA SER A 89 -6.23 0.60 3.73
C SER A 89 -5.95 0.70 5.23
N ASN A 90 -6.68 -0.09 6.02
CA ASN A 90 -6.25 -0.48 7.36
C ASN A 90 -5.00 -1.37 7.27
N HIS A 91 -4.27 -1.49 8.38
CA HIS A 91 -3.01 -2.24 8.39
C HIS A 91 -2.96 -3.18 9.58
N LEU A 92 -3.05 -4.49 9.34
CA LEU A 92 -3.09 -5.54 10.35
C LEU A 92 -1.77 -6.32 10.40
N SER A 93 -1.17 -6.62 9.24
CA SER A 93 -0.11 -7.60 9.13
C SER A 93 0.88 -7.30 8.00
N TRP A 94 2.02 -8.00 8.00
CA TRP A 94 2.90 -8.03 6.83
C TRP A 94 2.22 -8.72 5.62
N ALA A 95 1.26 -9.60 5.89
CA ALA A 95 0.47 -10.27 4.87
C ALA A 95 -0.31 -9.28 3.98
N ASP A 96 -0.68 -8.11 4.52
CA ASP A 96 -1.53 -7.13 3.83
C ASP A 96 -0.96 -6.69 2.50
N ILE A 97 0.37 -6.46 2.45
CA ILE A 97 1.06 -6.05 1.22
C ILE A 97 0.92 -7.13 0.15
N VAL A 98 1.16 -8.39 0.52
CA VAL A 98 1.10 -9.52 -0.40
C VAL A 98 -0.34 -9.73 -0.87
N ILE A 99 -1.31 -9.63 0.03
CA ILE A 99 -2.72 -9.85 -0.29
C ILE A 99 -3.28 -8.75 -1.17
N ILE A 100 -3.12 -7.48 -0.78
CA ILE A 100 -3.63 -6.35 -1.56
C ILE A 100 -3.01 -6.35 -2.95
N THR A 101 -1.69 -6.52 -3.06
CA THR A 101 -1.05 -6.58 -4.39
C THR A 101 -1.52 -7.79 -5.20
N SER A 102 -1.71 -8.95 -4.58
CA SER A 102 -2.15 -10.17 -5.27
C SER A 102 -3.59 -10.12 -5.77
N VAL A 103 -4.50 -9.57 -4.96
CA VAL A 103 -5.94 -9.44 -5.27
C VAL A 103 -6.16 -8.33 -6.29
N MET A 104 -5.47 -7.19 -6.15
CA MET A 104 -5.71 -6.01 -6.98
C MET A 104 -4.90 -5.96 -8.28
N LYS A 105 -3.89 -6.82 -8.48
CA LYS A 105 -2.96 -6.76 -9.64
C LYS A 105 -3.60 -6.68 -11.03
N ASN A 106 -4.83 -7.19 -11.18
CA ASN A 106 -5.56 -7.19 -12.46
C ASN A 106 -6.63 -6.09 -12.55
N ARG A 107 -6.99 -5.46 -11.42
CA ARG A 107 -8.05 -4.46 -11.33
C ARG A 107 -7.50 -3.04 -11.33
N MET A 108 -6.26 -2.85 -10.89
CA MET A 108 -5.61 -1.54 -10.78
C MET A 108 -4.17 -1.62 -11.25
N PRO A 109 -3.56 -0.49 -11.67
CA PRO A 109 -2.14 -0.47 -11.95
C PRO A 109 -1.32 -0.75 -10.69
N MET A 110 -0.04 -1.08 -10.92
CA MET A 110 0.88 -1.53 -9.88
C MET A 110 0.93 -0.57 -8.68
N CYS A 111 0.73 -1.13 -7.48
CA CYS A 111 0.81 -0.39 -6.23
C CYS A 111 2.23 0.11 -5.92
N LYS A 112 2.35 1.38 -5.55
CA LYS A 112 3.59 2.03 -5.13
C LYS A 112 3.48 2.46 -3.68
N PHE A 113 4.41 1.96 -2.87
CA PHE A 113 4.42 2.18 -1.44
C PHE A 113 5.22 3.42 -1.07
N LEU A 114 4.76 4.15 -0.05
CA LEU A 114 5.52 5.23 0.60
C LEU A 114 6.56 4.62 1.56
N LEU A 115 7.75 4.35 1.04
CA LEU A 115 8.81 3.62 1.74
C LEU A 115 9.56 4.51 2.73
N LYS A 116 10.13 3.92 3.79
CA LYS A 116 11.07 4.63 4.67
C LYS A 116 12.40 4.81 3.95
N GLN A 117 13.05 5.97 4.09
CA GLN A 117 14.36 6.23 3.49
C GLN A 117 15.43 5.20 3.89
N SER A 118 15.33 4.63 5.11
CA SER A 118 16.24 3.58 5.57
C SER A 118 16.25 2.34 4.67
N LEU A 119 15.16 2.07 3.93
CA LEU A 119 15.06 0.94 3.01
C LEU A 119 15.93 1.11 1.76
N LEU A 120 16.39 2.32 1.47
CA LEU A 120 17.33 2.56 0.37
C LEU A 120 18.67 1.83 0.59
N TYR A 121 19.06 1.64 1.85
CA TYR A 121 20.33 1.02 2.24
C TYR A 121 20.27 -0.50 2.36
N VAL A 122 19.09 -1.10 2.19
CA VAL A 122 18.94 -2.55 2.17
C VAL A 122 19.38 -3.05 0.79
N PRO A 123 20.42 -3.91 0.68
CA PRO A 123 20.92 -4.39 -0.59
C PRO A 123 19.80 -4.98 -1.47
N PHE A 124 19.83 -4.66 -2.76
CA PHE A 124 18.84 -5.03 -3.79
C PHE A 124 17.43 -4.43 -3.59
N VAL A 125 16.92 -4.33 -2.36
CA VAL A 125 15.58 -3.77 -2.07
C VAL A 125 15.53 -2.28 -2.40
N GLY A 126 16.52 -1.50 -1.95
CA GLY A 126 16.55 -0.06 -2.21
C GLY A 126 16.57 0.27 -3.71
N LEU A 127 17.40 -0.43 -4.48
CA LEU A 127 17.52 -0.25 -5.93
C LEU A 127 16.27 -0.74 -6.67
N ALA A 128 15.70 -1.90 -6.30
CA ALA A 128 14.48 -2.41 -6.91
C ALA A 128 13.29 -1.45 -6.67
N CYS A 129 13.12 -0.97 -5.44
CA CYS A 129 12.08 0.01 -5.11
C CYS A 129 12.28 1.35 -5.83
N TRP A 130 13.53 1.81 -6.00
CA TRP A 130 13.84 2.98 -6.82
C TRP A 130 13.50 2.77 -8.29
N GLY A 131 13.80 1.58 -8.84
CA GLY A 131 13.45 1.16 -10.19
C GLY A 131 11.96 1.18 -10.47
N LEU A 132 11.19 0.79 -9.45
CA LEU A 132 9.74 0.85 -9.44
C LEU A 132 9.19 2.26 -9.21
N ASP A 133 10.03 3.28 -9.16
CA ASP A 133 9.63 4.66 -8.94
C ASP A 133 8.87 4.87 -7.61
N MET A 134 9.14 4.04 -6.59
CA MET A 134 8.53 4.19 -5.28
C MET A 134 9.12 5.40 -4.52
N PRO A 135 8.28 6.26 -3.92
CA PRO A 135 8.75 7.39 -3.12
C PRO A 135 9.35 6.94 -1.78
N PHE A 136 10.53 7.47 -1.46
CA PHE A 136 11.21 7.29 -0.18
C PHE A 136 10.98 8.52 0.72
N MET A 137 10.40 8.27 1.89
CA MET A 137 10.02 9.26 2.89
C MET A 137 11.07 9.33 3.99
N LYS A 138 11.48 10.53 4.37
CA LYS A 138 12.44 10.76 5.46
C LYS A 138 11.78 10.66 6.83
N ARG A 139 10.48 11.01 6.93
CA ARG A 139 9.67 10.88 8.15
C ARG A 139 10.32 11.51 9.39
N HIS A 140 10.76 12.77 9.26
CA HIS A 140 11.37 13.52 10.35
C HIS A 140 10.45 13.61 11.58
N SER A 141 11.01 13.47 12.77
CA SER A 141 10.24 13.61 14.01
C SER A 141 9.85 15.07 14.26
N GLN A 142 8.78 15.30 15.02
CA GLN A 142 8.34 16.65 15.36
C GLN A 142 9.46 17.45 16.05
N ALA A 143 10.18 16.83 16.98
CA ALA A 143 11.32 17.44 17.67
C ALA A 143 12.44 17.83 16.71
N TYR A 144 12.70 17.02 15.67
CA TYR A 144 13.69 17.34 14.64
C TYR A 144 13.22 18.51 13.77
N LEU A 145 11.95 18.52 13.34
CA LEU A 145 11.38 19.59 12.49
C LEU A 145 11.23 20.95 13.19
N VAL A 146 11.25 20.97 14.53
CA VAL A 146 11.35 22.22 15.30
C VAL A 146 12.76 22.80 15.19
N LYS A 147 13.79 21.94 15.25
CA LYS A 147 15.20 22.34 15.10
C LYS A 147 15.60 22.63 13.65
N HIS A 148 14.94 21.96 12.69
CA HIS A 148 15.21 22.04 11.26
C HIS A 148 13.92 22.34 10.46
N PRO A 149 13.37 23.56 10.58
CA PRO A 149 12.12 23.93 9.90
C PRO A 149 12.21 23.84 8.37
N GLU A 150 13.39 24.01 7.78
CA GLU A 150 13.66 23.88 6.34
C GLU A 150 13.39 22.47 5.80
N ARG A 151 13.44 21.45 6.68
CA ARG A 151 13.24 20.03 6.33
C ARG A 151 11.78 19.59 6.29
N ARG A 152 10.84 20.46 6.67
CA ARG A 152 9.39 20.12 6.72
C ARG A 152 8.83 19.68 5.38
N ASN A 153 9.39 20.19 4.28
CA ASN A 153 8.94 19.90 2.92
C ASN A 153 9.72 18.76 2.25
N ASP A 154 10.63 18.07 2.94
CA ASP A 154 11.42 16.98 2.36
C ASP A 154 10.52 15.87 1.79
N ASP A 155 9.53 15.45 2.58
CA ASP A 155 8.57 14.40 2.21
C ASP A 155 7.64 14.86 1.07
N PHE A 156 7.20 16.13 1.11
CA PHE A 156 6.43 16.74 0.01
C PHE A 156 7.21 16.74 -1.30
N ASN A 157 8.49 17.14 -1.26
CA ASN A 157 9.35 17.17 -2.43
C ASN A 157 9.63 15.77 -2.99
N ALA A 158 9.78 14.77 -2.11
CA ALA A 158 9.96 13.38 -2.51
C ALA A 158 8.72 12.83 -3.23
N ILE A 159 7.52 13.06 -2.66
CA ILE A 159 6.24 12.69 -3.28
C ILE A 159 6.10 13.40 -4.63
N ARG A 160 6.24 14.74 -4.67
CA ARG A 160 6.12 15.53 -5.91
C ARG A 160 7.08 15.06 -7.01
N LYS A 161 8.31 14.66 -6.66
CA LYS A 161 9.28 14.09 -7.61
C LYS A 161 8.83 12.73 -8.15
N ALA A 162 8.22 11.88 -7.30
CA ALA A 162 7.65 10.61 -7.73
C ALA A 162 6.43 10.82 -8.63
N CYS A 163 5.54 11.77 -8.29
CA CYS A 163 4.34 12.10 -9.07
C CYS A 163 4.64 12.48 -10.51
N LYS A 164 5.72 13.25 -10.76
CA LYS A 164 6.16 13.59 -12.14
C LYS A 164 6.44 12.35 -13.01
N LYS A 165 6.83 11.24 -12.40
CA LYS A 165 7.06 9.98 -13.13
C LYS A 165 5.76 9.22 -13.37
N PHE A 166 4.76 9.43 -12.52
CA PHE A 166 3.44 8.81 -12.65
C PHE A 166 2.60 9.46 -13.75
N GLU A 167 2.89 10.70 -14.18
CA GLU A 167 2.24 11.36 -15.32
C GLU A 167 2.27 10.55 -16.63
N HIS A 168 3.17 9.58 -16.75
CA HIS A 168 3.36 8.81 -18.00
C HIS A 168 2.91 7.36 -17.90
N VAL A 169 2.67 6.84 -16.69
CA VAL A 169 2.33 5.43 -16.48
C VAL A 169 1.29 5.35 -15.36
N PRO A 170 0.09 4.81 -15.63
CA PRO A 170 -0.94 4.54 -14.62
C PRO A 170 -0.34 3.88 -13.39
N THR A 171 -0.68 4.42 -12.21
CA THR A 171 -0.06 4.04 -10.95
C THR A 171 -1.04 4.15 -9.81
N THR A 172 -0.99 3.18 -8.89
CA THR A 172 -1.75 3.21 -7.64
C THR A 172 -0.83 3.59 -6.49
N MET A 173 -1.07 4.72 -5.83
CA MET A 173 -0.35 5.07 -4.60
C MET A 173 -1.05 4.49 -3.39
N ILE A 174 -0.39 3.58 -2.66
CA ILE A 174 -0.97 2.95 -1.47
C ILE A 174 -0.54 3.65 -0.18
N SER A 175 -1.52 3.88 0.69
CA SER A 175 -1.36 4.41 2.03
C SER A 175 -2.05 3.51 3.06
N PHE A 176 -1.25 2.91 3.93
CA PHE A 176 -1.73 2.32 5.19
C PHE A 176 -1.97 3.45 6.18
N VAL A 177 -3.21 3.92 6.27
CA VAL A 177 -3.54 5.25 6.81
C VAL A 177 -3.23 5.36 8.32
N GLU A 178 -3.29 4.26 9.05
CA GLU A 178 -2.92 4.19 10.48
C GLU A 178 -1.41 4.47 10.71
N GLY A 179 -0.58 4.24 9.69
CA GLY A 179 0.87 4.44 9.72
C GLY A 179 1.62 3.46 10.62
N THR A 180 0.94 2.49 11.21
CA THR A 180 1.47 1.37 11.99
C THR A 180 0.48 0.21 11.91
N ARG A 181 0.95 -1.02 12.13
CA ARG A 181 0.08 -2.18 12.20
C ARG A 181 -0.78 -2.11 13.46
N TYR A 182 -2.06 -2.40 13.32
CA TYR A 182 -3.01 -2.63 14.39
C TYR A 182 -2.50 -3.74 15.32
N SER A 183 -2.75 -3.57 16.61
CA SER A 183 -2.74 -4.63 17.62
C SER A 183 -3.65 -4.19 18.76
N GLU A 184 -4.24 -5.15 19.48
CA GLU A 184 -5.11 -4.84 20.62
C GLU A 184 -4.38 -4.02 21.70
N GLU A 185 -3.11 -4.34 21.95
CA GLU A 185 -2.24 -3.58 22.86
C GLU A 185 -2.16 -2.10 22.45
N LYS A 186 -1.92 -1.81 21.16
CA LYS A 186 -1.85 -0.42 20.68
C LYS A 186 -3.20 0.27 20.79
N LEU A 187 -4.27 -0.42 20.41
CA LEU A 187 -5.62 0.12 20.48
C LEU A 187 -5.96 0.52 21.92
N ALA A 188 -5.64 -0.32 22.91
CA ALA A 188 -5.85 -0.04 24.33
C ALA A 188 -5.08 1.21 24.82
N THR A 189 -3.93 1.52 24.22
CA THR A 189 -3.12 2.70 24.59
C THR A 189 -3.54 4.01 23.93
N VAL A 190 -4.36 3.96 22.86
CA VAL A 190 -4.70 5.16 22.08
C VAL A 190 -6.16 5.56 22.27
N LYS A 191 -6.42 6.87 22.33
CA LYS A 191 -7.80 7.39 22.28
C LYS A 191 -8.28 7.39 20.83
N THR A 192 -9.17 6.46 20.50
CA THR A 192 -9.78 6.34 19.17
C THR A 192 -11.29 6.14 19.31
N PRO A 193 -12.13 6.70 18.41
CA PRO A 193 -13.57 6.46 18.41
C PRO A 193 -13.96 5.12 17.74
N TYR A 194 -12.99 4.41 17.16
CA TYR A 194 -13.20 3.19 16.38
C TYR A 194 -12.91 1.94 17.23
N ARG A 195 -13.62 0.84 16.98
CA ARG A 195 -13.50 -0.42 17.74
C ARG A 195 -12.40 -1.33 17.22
N HIS A 196 -12.17 -1.36 15.91
CA HIS A 196 -11.26 -2.30 15.23
C HIS A 196 -10.12 -1.60 14.49
N LEU A 197 -9.99 -0.27 14.65
CA LEU A 197 -9.04 0.54 13.89
C LEU A 197 -8.31 1.56 14.77
N LEU A 198 -7.03 1.82 14.45
CA LEU A 198 -6.35 3.00 14.95
C LEU A 198 -6.83 4.25 14.22
N LYS A 199 -6.59 5.42 14.82
CA LYS A 199 -6.96 6.70 14.19
C LYS A 199 -6.16 6.94 12.89
N PRO A 200 -6.81 7.35 11.79
CA PRO A 200 -6.12 7.62 10.54
C PRO A 200 -5.15 8.81 10.67
N LYS A 201 -3.95 8.69 10.09
CA LYS A 201 -2.97 9.78 9.99
C LYS A 201 -3.18 10.55 8.68
N THR A 202 -4.08 11.54 8.74
CA THR A 202 -4.47 12.40 7.61
C THR A 202 -3.31 13.02 6.83
N GLY A 203 -2.22 13.40 7.50
CA GLY A 203 -1.11 14.13 6.88
C GLY A 203 -0.53 13.41 5.66
N GLY A 204 -0.16 12.14 5.80
CA GLY A 204 0.45 11.38 4.69
C GLY A 204 -0.49 11.21 3.50
N VAL A 205 -1.77 10.97 3.78
CA VAL A 205 -2.79 10.84 2.73
C VAL A 205 -2.99 12.16 1.98
N ALA A 206 -3.16 13.24 2.74
CA ALA A 206 -3.36 14.57 2.19
C ALA A 206 -2.18 15.05 1.34
N PHE A 207 -0.94 14.72 1.72
CA PHE A 207 0.24 15.03 0.89
C PHE A 207 0.16 14.36 -0.49
N THR A 208 -0.17 13.08 -0.54
CA THR A 208 -0.28 12.34 -1.80
C THR A 208 -1.43 12.85 -2.65
N LEU A 209 -2.63 13.06 -2.06
CA LEU A 209 -3.76 13.66 -2.77
C LEU A 209 -3.40 15.03 -3.35
N ASN A 210 -2.81 15.92 -2.55
CA ASN A 210 -2.44 17.25 -3.01
C ASN A 210 -1.37 17.23 -4.12
N ALA A 211 -0.48 16.23 -4.14
CA ALA A 211 0.56 16.11 -5.16
C ALA A 211 0.06 15.45 -6.45
N MET A 212 -1.02 14.66 -6.39
CA MET A 212 -1.56 13.88 -7.51
C MET A 212 -2.98 14.25 -7.92
N ASN A 213 -3.58 15.29 -7.33
CA ASN A 213 -4.98 15.66 -7.55
C ASN A 213 -5.39 15.79 -9.03
N HIS A 214 -4.47 16.26 -9.88
CA HIS A 214 -4.66 16.45 -11.32
C HIS A 214 -4.49 15.16 -12.14
N LEU A 215 -4.01 14.08 -11.53
CA LEU A 215 -3.80 12.77 -12.16
C LEU A 215 -4.82 11.75 -11.70
N LEU A 216 -5.26 11.81 -10.44
CA LEU A 216 -6.11 10.79 -9.84
C LEU A 216 -7.48 10.75 -10.51
N ASP A 217 -7.90 9.55 -10.89
CA ASP A 217 -9.27 9.24 -11.33
C ASP A 217 -10.15 8.87 -10.13
N GLY A 218 -9.57 8.34 -9.06
CA GLY A 218 -10.34 8.01 -7.85
C GLY A 218 -9.50 7.56 -6.65
N VAL A 219 -10.20 7.40 -5.52
CA VAL A 219 -9.67 6.86 -4.27
C VAL A 219 -10.30 5.49 -4.03
N VAL A 220 -9.47 4.47 -3.83
CA VAL A 220 -9.88 3.11 -3.54
C VAL A 220 -9.65 2.83 -2.06
N ASP A 221 -10.71 2.61 -1.30
CA ASP A 221 -10.63 2.22 0.09
C ASP A 221 -10.79 0.71 0.22
N ILE A 222 -9.77 0.03 0.75
CA ILE A 222 -9.77 -1.40 1.00
C ILE A 222 -9.92 -1.66 2.48
N THR A 223 -10.96 -2.39 2.84
CA THR A 223 -11.16 -2.96 4.18
C THR A 223 -10.67 -4.39 4.16
N LEU A 224 -9.56 -4.64 4.85
CA LEU A 224 -8.92 -5.95 4.92
C LEU A 224 -9.17 -6.58 6.29
N ALA A 225 -9.59 -7.84 6.31
CA ALA A 225 -9.80 -8.59 7.54
C ALA A 225 -9.34 -10.05 7.43
N TYR A 226 -8.92 -10.59 8.57
CA TYR A 226 -8.52 -11.99 8.77
C TYR A 226 -9.38 -12.58 9.89
N PRO A 227 -10.68 -12.82 9.67
CA PRO A 227 -11.62 -13.14 10.74
C PRO A 227 -11.20 -14.33 11.59
N GLU A 228 -10.60 -15.34 10.96
CA GLU A 228 -10.20 -16.60 11.61
C GLU A 228 -8.71 -16.65 12.00
N ASN A 229 -7.92 -15.61 11.67
CA ASN A 229 -6.48 -15.56 11.89
C ASN A 229 -6.02 -14.20 12.46
N ARG A 230 -6.73 -13.64 13.43
CA ARG A 230 -6.54 -12.25 13.91
C ARG A 230 -5.20 -12.00 14.61
N GLU A 231 -4.64 -13.00 15.29
CA GLU A 231 -3.45 -12.82 16.11
C GLU A 231 -2.17 -12.63 15.28
N ASP A 232 -1.91 -13.54 14.32
CA ASP A 232 -0.71 -13.47 13.47
C ASP A 232 -0.99 -14.00 12.05
N PRO A 233 -1.72 -13.22 11.22
CA PRO A 233 -2.08 -13.64 9.87
C PRO A 233 -0.88 -14.00 8.99
N PHE A 234 0.27 -13.35 9.20
CA PHE A 234 1.46 -13.58 8.36
C PHE A 234 2.14 -14.90 8.69
N ASN A 235 2.29 -15.23 9.96
CA ASN A 235 2.83 -16.51 10.38
C ASN A 235 1.88 -17.67 9.98
N ASP A 236 0.58 -17.49 10.13
CA ASP A 236 -0.41 -18.50 9.73
C ASP A 236 -0.41 -18.74 8.23
N LEU A 237 -0.31 -17.67 7.44
CA LEU A 237 -0.11 -17.71 5.99
C LEU A 237 1.10 -18.58 5.58
N LEU A 238 2.23 -18.42 6.25
CA LEU A 238 3.44 -19.19 5.94
C LEU A 238 3.35 -20.65 6.42
N LYS A 239 2.65 -20.88 7.53
CA LYS A 239 2.43 -22.20 8.13
C LYS A 239 1.35 -23.02 7.40
N GLY A 240 0.61 -22.43 6.47
CA GLY A 240 -0.49 -23.11 5.76
C GLY A 240 -1.77 -23.17 6.59
N LYS A 241 -1.99 -22.17 7.46
CA LYS A 241 -3.09 -22.07 8.43
C LYS A 241 -4.00 -20.86 8.19
N LEU A 242 -3.73 -20.05 7.17
CA LEU A 242 -4.62 -18.95 6.81
C LEU A 242 -5.87 -19.55 6.16
N THR A 243 -7.05 -19.30 6.74
CA THR A 243 -8.29 -19.95 6.30
C THR A 243 -9.23 -19.01 5.59
N LYS A 244 -9.31 -17.75 6.00
CA LYS A 244 -10.24 -16.78 5.41
C LYS A 244 -9.61 -15.39 5.28
N VAL A 245 -9.78 -14.79 4.11
CA VAL A 245 -9.35 -13.42 3.82
C VAL A 245 -10.55 -12.66 3.24
N VAL A 246 -10.91 -11.56 3.92
CA VAL A 246 -12.00 -10.69 3.48
C VAL A 246 -11.41 -9.38 2.98
N VAL A 247 -11.78 -8.99 1.76
CA VAL A 247 -11.35 -7.76 1.08
C VAL A 247 -12.60 -7.05 0.56
N LYS A 248 -13.04 -6.00 1.25
CA LYS A 248 -14.15 -5.14 0.80
C LYS A 248 -13.58 -3.87 0.18
N ILE A 249 -13.99 -3.55 -1.04
CA ILE A 249 -13.42 -2.48 -1.85
C ILE A 249 -14.48 -1.43 -2.12
N ASP A 250 -14.27 -0.21 -1.64
CA ASP A 250 -15.07 0.96 -2.01
C ASP A 250 -14.27 1.86 -2.95
N VAL A 251 -14.93 2.35 -4.01
CA VAL A 251 -14.32 3.28 -4.97
C VAL A 251 -15.01 4.63 -4.86
N TYR A 252 -14.23 5.67 -4.58
CA TYR A 252 -14.70 7.05 -4.49
C TYR A 252 -14.17 7.83 -5.68
N GLN A 253 -15.09 8.41 -6.45
CA GLN A 253 -14.75 9.32 -7.55
C GLN A 253 -14.16 10.61 -6.99
N MET A 254 -13.30 11.26 -7.76
CA MET A 254 -12.75 12.56 -7.38
C MET A 254 -13.85 13.62 -7.36
N ASP A 255 -14.12 14.17 -6.18
CA ASP A 255 -15.08 15.23 -5.93
C ASP A 255 -14.43 16.39 -5.15
N GLU A 256 -15.24 17.34 -4.68
CA GLU A 256 -14.74 18.47 -3.88
C GLU A 256 -14.17 18.07 -2.50
N ASN A 257 -14.50 16.88 -1.98
CA ASN A 257 -13.93 16.38 -0.73
C ASN A 257 -12.50 15.89 -0.92
N LEU A 258 -12.17 15.43 -2.12
CA LEU A 258 -10.89 14.82 -2.48
C LEU A 258 -9.98 15.74 -3.31
N ASN A 259 -10.55 16.71 -4.01
CA ASN A 259 -9.82 17.65 -4.85
C ASN A 259 -9.77 19.06 -4.21
N GLY A 260 -8.58 19.44 -3.71
CA GLY A 260 -8.34 20.76 -3.14
C GLY A 260 -6.96 20.89 -2.49
N ASP A 261 -6.66 22.09 -1.96
CA ASP A 261 -5.38 22.40 -1.31
C ASP A 261 -5.44 22.17 0.20
N TYR A 262 -4.95 21.02 0.67
CA TYR A 262 -4.98 20.68 2.10
C TYR A 262 -4.15 21.61 2.99
N PHE A 263 -3.12 22.25 2.44
CA PHE A 263 -2.14 23.01 3.22
C PHE A 263 -2.54 24.47 3.37
N ASN A 264 -3.11 25.06 2.31
CA ASN A 264 -3.45 26.48 2.28
C ASN A 264 -4.95 26.76 2.40
N ASP A 265 -5.83 25.78 2.13
CA ASP A 265 -7.28 25.94 2.26
C ASP A 265 -7.82 25.24 3.54
N LYS A 266 -8.18 26.06 4.53
CA LYS A 266 -8.75 25.60 5.81
C LYS A 266 -10.13 24.94 5.65
N VAL A 267 -10.93 25.39 4.67
CA VAL A 267 -12.28 24.84 4.41
C VAL A 267 -12.14 23.45 3.82
N PHE A 268 -11.33 23.30 2.77
CA PHE A 268 -11.02 21.99 2.19
C PHE A 268 -10.41 21.05 3.22
N LYS A 269 -9.43 21.51 4.01
CA LYS A 269 -8.81 20.70 5.07
C LYS A 269 -9.83 20.12 6.06
N ARG A 270 -10.81 20.91 6.49
CA ARG A 270 -11.89 20.45 7.38
C ARG A 270 -12.80 19.44 6.68
N ARG A 271 -13.19 19.73 5.43
CA ARG A 271 -14.04 18.85 4.61
C ARG A 271 -13.38 17.50 4.38
N PHE A 272 -12.13 17.47 3.92
CA PHE A 272 -11.35 16.24 3.73
C PHE A 272 -11.21 15.44 5.03
N HIS A 273 -10.95 16.11 6.16
CA HIS A 273 -10.84 15.42 7.44
C HIS A 273 -12.16 14.76 7.86
N ASN A 274 -13.29 15.43 7.65
CA ASN A 274 -14.61 14.84 7.92
C ASN A 274 -14.87 13.65 6.98
N TRP A 275 -14.63 13.81 5.68
CA TRP A 275 -14.75 12.72 4.70
C TRP A 275 -13.91 11.50 5.10
N LEU A 276 -12.65 11.69 5.48
CA LEU A 276 -11.79 10.57 5.88
C LEU A 276 -12.29 9.90 7.16
N ASN A 277 -12.79 10.65 8.13
CA ASN A 277 -13.37 10.07 9.35
C ASN A 277 -14.64 9.26 9.03
N ASP A 278 -15.48 9.72 8.09
CA ASP A 278 -16.68 8.99 7.67
C ASP A 278 -16.32 7.69 6.92
N VAL A 279 -15.33 7.73 6.02
CA VAL A 279 -14.77 6.53 5.38
C VAL A 279 -14.27 5.55 6.44
N TRP A 280 -13.53 6.05 7.43
CA TRP A 280 -12.96 5.22 8.48
C TRP A 280 -14.02 4.63 9.42
N LYS A 281 -15.08 5.38 9.71
CA LYS A 281 -16.24 4.91 10.46
C LYS A 281 -16.94 3.77 9.73
N ARG A 282 -17.23 3.93 8.43
CA ARG A 282 -17.83 2.86 7.61
C ARG A 282 -16.93 1.62 7.56
N LYS A 283 -15.60 1.81 7.47
CA LYS A 283 -14.63 0.71 7.54
C LYS A 283 -14.72 -0.04 8.86
N ASP A 284 -14.80 0.68 9.98
CA ASP A 284 -14.93 0.08 11.31
C ASP A 284 -16.23 -0.73 11.46
N GLU A 285 -17.34 -0.21 10.93
CA GLU A 285 -18.64 -0.89 10.89
C GLU A 285 -18.59 -2.17 10.04
N LYS A 286 -17.91 -2.14 8.89
CA LYS A 286 -17.68 -3.34 8.06
C LYS A 286 -16.85 -4.38 8.80
N LEU A 287 -15.80 -3.97 9.50
CA LEU A 287 -14.97 -4.87 10.31
C LEU A 287 -15.76 -5.50 11.45
N GLU A 288 -16.57 -4.73 12.17
CA GLU A 288 -17.47 -5.24 13.20
C GLU A 288 -18.41 -6.30 12.64
N ALA A 289 -19.03 -6.05 11.48
CA ALA A 289 -19.92 -7.01 10.83
C ALA A 289 -19.21 -8.31 10.45
N ILE A 290 -17.98 -8.21 9.91
CA ILE A 290 -17.16 -9.38 9.55
C ILE A 290 -16.81 -10.20 10.79
N TYR A 291 -16.32 -9.55 11.84
CA TYR A 291 -15.89 -10.24 13.06
C TYR A 291 -17.03 -10.77 13.93
N SER A 292 -18.25 -10.24 13.78
CA SER A 292 -19.42 -10.75 14.50
C SER A 292 -20.04 -12.01 13.87
N GLN A 293 -19.70 -12.29 12.61
CA GLN A 293 -20.20 -13.45 11.84
C GLN A 293 -19.25 -14.66 11.88
N SER A 294 -18.07 -14.51 12.49
CA SER A 294 -17.00 -15.49 12.53
C SER A 294 -16.84 -16.04 13.95
#